data_AF-A0A1W2D2U4-F1
#
_entry.id   AF-A0A1W2D2U4-F1
#
_cell.length_a   1.000
_cell.length_b   1.000
_cell.length_c   1.000
_cell.angle_alpha   90.00
_cell.angle_beta   90.00
_cell.angle_gamma   90.00
#
_symmetry.space_group_name_H-M   'P 1'
#
loop_
_entity.id
_entity.type
_entity.pdbx_description
1 polymer ?
#
loop_
_entity_poly.entity_id
_entity_poly.type
_entity_poly.pdbx_seq_one_letter_code
_entity_poly.pdbx_strand_id
1 'polypeptide(L)'
;MSRMAQWGNDLYTGDRSIDFVGKSKTWYIASAVIMAVAALGFVVQGLNLSLEFTGGSEFRVVTQGAPASYEDDATSAVREVAGGSASANVTTIGGDTIRVQTEELDGDESREVARELASTFGVAQSEVSSNFIGPSWGASVSQQALRALVVFLVITTALMALYYRNWKMAVASMVALAHDMLITVGIYTWTGFEVSPATLIGFLTVLGYSLYDTVVVFDHVKENTRAAFQNKRSTFAHAANLAVNQTLVRSINTTVIAVLPIVAVLIIGFAKLGPGTLLDLSLALFIGMTVGAFSSVFIATPLLVDLRRKDADVVALDKAAGKHHKASAVRERVPARVSAGAGAAAGSAAGGADDGSAVTEAPSRATSTTEGTSPSSSEESGEGQTVTGRKVHKYAQSGPRNQPKKTARNRRGKG
;
A
#
# COMPACT_ATOMS: atom_id res chain seq x y z
N MET A 1 9.41 21.19 -11.40
CA MET A 1 8.73 19.92 -11.05
C MET A 1 8.04 20.10 -9.70
N SER A 2 7.03 19.30 -9.35
CA SER A 2 6.44 19.36 -8.00
C SER A 2 7.39 18.73 -6.98
N ARG A 3 7.32 19.16 -5.71
CA ARG A 3 8.17 18.63 -4.62
C ARG A 3 8.02 17.12 -4.45
N MET A 4 6.80 16.60 -4.62
CA MET A 4 6.49 15.17 -4.55
C MET A 4 7.09 14.37 -5.71
N ALA A 5 7.11 14.92 -6.94
CA ALA A 5 7.75 14.26 -8.08
C ALA A 5 9.28 14.19 -7.93
N GLN A 6 9.91 15.23 -7.36
CA GLN A 6 11.33 15.17 -7.00
C GLN A 6 11.57 14.16 -5.87
N TRP A 7 10.81 14.21 -4.77
CA TRP A 7 10.97 13.27 -3.65
C TRP A 7 10.85 11.80 -4.07
N GLY A 8 9.89 11.48 -4.95
CA GLY A 8 9.73 10.12 -5.48
C GLY A 8 10.84 9.71 -6.46
N ASN A 9 11.39 10.65 -7.24
CA ASN A 9 12.56 10.40 -8.07
C ASN A 9 13.80 10.14 -7.20
N ASP A 10 14.04 10.98 -6.18
CA ASP A 10 15.18 10.87 -5.26
C ASP A 10 15.18 9.53 -4.50
N LEU A 11 13.99 8.99 -4.16
CA LEU A 11 13.84 7.64 -3.58
C LEU A 11 14.13 6.53 -4.59
N TYR A 12 13.79 6.73 -5.86
CA TYR A 12 13.98 5.73 -6.92
C TYR A 12 15.44 5.62 -7.36
N THR A 13 16.16 6.75 -7.46
CA THR A 13 17.59 6.81 -7.73
C THR A 13 18.44 6.40 -6.53
N GLY A 14 17.91 6.56 -5.32
CA GLY A 14 18.63 6.34 -4.06
C GLY A 14 19.35 7.58 -3.51
N ASP A 15 19.20 8.74 -4.18
CA ASP A 15 19.70 10.04 -3.70
C ASP A 15 19.08 10.43 -2.35
N ARG A 16 17.89 9.89 -2.04
CA ARG A 16 17.38 9.70 -0.68
C ARG A 16 17.12 8.21 -0.45
N SER A 17 17.42 7.73 0.76
CA SER A 17 16.95 6.43 1.21
C SER A 17 16.51 6.48 2.67
N ILE A 18 15.35 5.88 2.94
CA ILE A 18 14.87 5.56 4.28
C ILE A 18 15.44 4.17 4.61
N ASP A 19 16.06 4.05 5.78
CA ASP A 19 16.59 2.78 6.27
C ASP A 19 15.50 1.96 6.99
N PHE A 20 14.78 1.14 6.22
CA PHE A 20 13.80 0.19 6.71
C PHE A 20 14.47 -1.05 7.29
N VAL A 21 15.49 -1.57 6.58
CA VAL A 21 16.16 -2.84 6.89
C VAL A 21 17.10 -2.72 8.10
N GLY A 22 17.91 -1.67 8.20
CA GLY A 22 18.79 -1.45 9.35
C GLY A 22 18.04 -1.09 10.62
N LYS A 23 16.81 -0.57 10.51
CA LYS A 23 15.89 -0.30 11.63
C LYS A 23 14.90 -1.44 11.90
N SER A 24 15.09 -2.63 11.32
CA SER A 24 14.17 -3.78 11.44
C SER A 24 13.69 -4.05 12.87
N LYS A 25 14.60 -4.01 13.85
CA LYS A 25 14.29 -4.18 15.27
C LYS A 25 13.21 -3.24 15.79
N THR A 26 13.22 -1.97 15.40
CA THR A 26 12.23 -0.98 15.85
C THR A 26 10.84 -1.33 15.27
N TRP A 27 10.80 -1.71 14.00
CA TRP A 27 9.57 -2.12 13.33
C TRP A 27 9.02 -3.43 13.88
N TYR A 28 9.87 -4.42 14.16
CA TYR A 28 9.48 -5.66 14.83
C TYR A 28 8.98 -5.44 16.25
N ILE A 29 9.59 -4.54 17.04
CA ILE A 29 9.11 -4.23 18.40
C ILE A 29 7.75 -3.54 18.35
N ALA A 30 7.58 -2.54 17.48
CA ALA A 30 6.29 -1.86 17.30
C ALA A 30 5.20 -2.84 16.83
N SER A 31 5.51 -3.65 15.81
CA SER A 31 4.63 -4.70 15.29
C SER A 31 4.28 -5.74 16.35
N ALA A 32 5.24 -6.26 17.11
CA ALA A 32 4.99 -7.23 18.17
C ALA A 32 4.11 -6.66 19.30
N VAL A 33 4.26 -5.37 19.65
CA VAL A 33 3.37 -4.69 20.60
C VAL A 33 1.96 -4.56 20.03
N ILE A 34 1.80 -4.15 18.77
CA ILE A 34 0.47 -4.05 18.13
C ILE A 34 -0.18 -5.44 17.99
N MET A 35 0.57 -6.47 17.62
CA MET A 35 0.11 -7.86 17.57
C MET A 35 -0.26 -8.40 18.95
N ALA A 36 0.47 -8.02 20.01
CA ALA A 36 0.12 -8.41 21.39
C ALA A 36 -1.15 -7.72 21.89
N VAL A 37 -1.34 -6.43 21.57
CA VAL A 37 -2.60 -5.71 21.84
C VAL A 37 -3.75 -6.34 21.05
N ALA A 38 -3.57 -6.58 19.75
CA ALA A 38 -4.55 -7.28 18.91
C ALA A 38 -4.94 -8.65 19.49
N ALA A 39 -3.96 -9.48 19.86
CA ALA A 39 -4.18 -10.78 20.48
C ALA A 39 -4.90 -10.69 21.85
N LEU A 40 -4.61 -9.65 22.66
CA LEU A 40 -5.28 -9.42 23.94
C LEU A 40 -6.78 -9.12 23.75
N GLY A 41 -7.17 -8.43 22.67
CA GLY A 41 -8.57 -8.15 22.34
C GLY A 41 -9.41 -9.42 22.18
N PHE A 42 -8.89 -10.45 21.49
CA PHE A 42 -9.55 -11.76 21.38
C PHE A 42 -9.76 -12.45 22.74
N VAL A 43 -8.93 -12.20 23.74
CA VAL A 43 -9.00 -12.83 25.07
C VAL A 43 -9.88 -12.03 26.03
N VAL A 44 -9.96 -10.71 25.86
CA VAL A 44 -10.68 -9.80 26.78
C VAL A 44 -12.10 -9.47 26.30
N GLN A 45 -12.30 -9.26 25.00
CA GLN A 45 -13.62 -8.95 24.41
C GLN A 45 -14.16 -10.10 23.54
N GLY A 46 -13.28 -10.86 22.90
CA GLY A 46 -13.68 -11.86 21.90
C GLY A 46 -14.04 -11.23 20.55
N LEU A 47 -14.84 -11.92 19.75
CA LEU A 47 -15.37 -11.44 18.47
C LEU A 47 -16.88 -11.23 18.59
N ASN A 48 -17.36 -10.03 18.26
CA ASN A 48 -18.78 -9.80 18.01
C ASN A 48 -19.15 -10.45 16.67
N LEU A 49 -19.74 -11.65 16.69
CA LEU A 49 -20.13 -12.38 15.48
C LEU A 49 -21.55 -11.99 15.04
N SER A 50 -21.77 -11.85 13.73
CA SER A 50 -23.08 -11.51 13.20
C SER A 50 -24.11 -12.64 13.31
N LEU A 51 -25.37 -12.25 13.15
CA LEU A 51 -26.52 -13.18 13.17
C LEU A 51 -26.42 -14.26 12.07
N GLU A 52 -25.76 -13.97 10.94
CA GLU A 52 -25.47 -14.97 9.89
C GLU A 52 -24.46 -16.05 10.31
N PHE A 53 -23.79 -15.93 11.46
CA PHE A 53 -22.95 -16.97 12.05
C PHE A 53 -23.60 -17.64 13.26
N THR A 54 -24.23 -16.87 14.15
CA THR A 54 -24.85 -17.41 15.37
C THR A 54 -26.23 -18.05 15.14
N GLY A 55 -27.00 -17.53 14.18
CA GLY A 55 -28.44 -17.75 14.09
C GLY A 55 -29.23 -16.86 15.07
N GLY A 56 -30.54 -16.74 14.82
CA GLY A 56 -31.49 -15.96 15.63
C GLY A 56 -32.42 -15.05 14.80
N SER A 57 -33.14 -14.15 15.46
CA SER A 57 -34.10 -13.22 14.84
C SER A 57 -33.60 -11.77 14.80
N GLU A 58 -33.72 -11.12 13.64
CA GLU A 58 -33.51 -9.69 13.43
C GLU A 58 -34.85 -8.97 13.22
N PHE A 59 -35.05 -7.86 13.91
CA PHE A 59 -36.14 -6.91 13.67
C PHE A 59 -35.58 -5.56 13.21
N ARG A 60 -36.29 -4.87 12.32
CA ARG A 60 -36.01 -3.47 11.98
C ARG A 60 -37.28 -2.65 12.11
N VAL A 61 -37.25 -1.68 13.02
CA VAL A 61 -38.32 -0.72 13.33
C VAL A 61 -37.99 0.59 12.65
N VAL A 62 -38.77 1.03 11.67
CA VAL A 62 -38.62 2.36 11.06
C VAL A 62 -39.32 3.39 11.95
N THR A 63 -38.63 4.49 12.29
CA THR A 63 -39.10 5.54 13.20
C THR A 63 -38.87 6.93 12.60
N GLN A 64 -39.41 7.99 13.20
CA GLN A 64 -39.15 9.38 12.78
C GLN A 64 -37.89 9.97 13.45
N GLY A 65 -36.84 9.15 13.54
CA GLY A 65 -35.62 9.40 14.32
C GLY A 65 -35.62 8.59 15.61
N ALA A 66 -34.56 7.81 15.85
CA ALA A 66 -34.44 6.96 17.02
C ALA A 66 -34.38 7.81 18.33
N PRO A 67 -35.20 7.51 19.36
CA PRO A 67 -35.15 8.22 20.63
C PRO A 67 -33.84 7.91 21.39
N ALA A 68 -33.43 8.79 22.29
CA ALA A 68 -32.17 8.61 23.03
C ALA A 68 -32.12 7.36 23.92
N SER A 69 -33.27 6.78 24.26
CA SER A 69 -33.46 5.57 25.06
C SER A 69 -33.61 4.27 24.23
N TYR A 70 -33.49 4.34 22.89
CA TYR A 70 -33.86 3.24 21.99
C TYR A 70 -33.21 1.87 22.29
N GLU A 71 -32.00 1.87 22.84
CA GLU A 71 -31.27 0.67 23.26
C GLU A 71 -31.94 -0.03 24.46
N ASP A 72 -32.26 0.72 25.51
CA ASP A 72 -32.95 0.22 26.70
C ASP A 72 -34.42 -0.13 26.41
N ASP A 73 -35.10 0.71 25.62
CA ASP A 73 -36.51 0.53 25.24
C ASP A 73 -36.71 -0.78 24.44
N ALA A 74 -35.93 -0.97 23.37
CA ALA A 74 -36.01 -2.18 22.55
C ALA A 74 -35.57 -3.44 23.30
N THR A 75 -34.54 -3.33 24.14
CA THR A 75 -34.07 -4.46 24.98
C THR A 75 -35.13 -4.86 26.01
N SER A 76 -35.90 -3.89 26.54
CA SER A 76 -37.00 -4.14 27.46
C SER A 76 -38.17 -4.83 26.77
N ALA A 77 -38.59 -4.34 25.59
CA ALA A 77 -39.64 -4.96 24.78
C ALA A 77 -39.33 -6.42 24.39
N VAL A 78 -38.07 -6.74 24.05
CA VAL A 78 -37.64 -8.13 23.81
C VAL A 78 -37.75 -8.98 25.08
N ARG A 79 -37.32 -8.46 26.24
CA ARG A 79 -37.32 -9.19 27.52
C ARG A 79 -38.70 -9.39 28.13
N GLU A 80 -39.68 -8.55 27.82
CA GLU A 80 -41.06 -8.75 28.25
C GLU A 80 -41.68 -9.99 27.59
N VAL A 81 -41.33 -10.25 26.33
CA VAL A 81 -41.79 -11.43 25.56
C VAL A 81 -40.90 -12.65 25.78
N ALA A 82 -39.61 -12.55 25.44
CA ALA A 82 -38.65 -13.66 25.46
C ALA A 82 -38.06 -13.94 26.86
N GLY A 83 -38.58 -13.26 27.89
CA GLY A 83 -38.17 -13.40 29.29
C GLY A 83 -36.97 -12.53 29.68
N GLY A 84 -36.90 -12.19 30.97
CA GLY A 84 -35.97 -11.19 31.52
C GLY A 84 -34.47 -11.46 31.35
N SER A 85 -34.08 -12.67 30.94
CA SER A 85 -32.69 -13.04 30.64
C SER A 85 -32.31 -12.88 29.16
N ALA A 86 -33.28 -12.59 28.27
CA ALA A 86 -33.04 -12.48 26.83
C ALA A 86 -31.98 -11.42 26.51
N SER A 87 -31.08 -11.79 25.60
CA SER A 87 -30.07 -10.91 25.05
C SER A 87 -30.59 -10.24 23.77
N ALA A 88 -30.40 -8.93 23.68
CA ALA A 88 -30.70 -8.15 22.48
C ALA A 88 -29.46 -7.30 22.15
N ASN A 89 -29.04 -7.30 20.89
CA ASN A 89 -28.11 -6.31 20.36
C ASN A 89 -28.93 -5.26 19.60
N VAL A 90 -28.89 -4.01 20.08
CA VAL A 90 -29.68 -2.90 19.53
C VAL A 90 -28.73 -1.89 18.91
N THR A 91 -28.98 -1.50 17.66
CA THR A 91 -28.20 -0.50 16.92
C THR A 91 -29.11 0.35 16.04
N THR A 92 -28.74 1.61 15.78
CA THR A 92 -29.46 2.44 14.80
C THR A 92 -28.84 2.37 13.41
N ILE A 93 -29.71 2.28 12.40
CA ILE A 93 -29.43 2.34 10.97
C ILE A 93 -29.98 3.68 10.47
N GLY A 94 -29.15 4.47 9.77
CA GLY A 94 -29.52 5.79 9.23
C GLY A 94 -29.82 6.89 10.25
N GLY A 95 -30.01 6.55 11.53
CA GLY A 95 -30.53 7.43 12.58
C GLY A 95 -32.06 7.43 12.68
N ASP A 96 -32.77 6.79 11.74
CA ASP A 96 -34.23 6.68 11.68
C ASP A 96 -34.73 5.25 11.93
N THR A 97 -33.91 4.24 11.72
CA THR A 97 -34.29 2.82 11.80
C THR A 97 -33.58 2.17 12.97
N ILE A 98 -34.30 1.41 13.80
CA ILE A 98 -33.73 0.66 14.93
C ILE A 98 -33.63 -0.81 14.52
N ARG A 99 -32.43 -1.37 14.56
CA ARG A 99 -32.15 -2.80 14.35
C ARG A 99 -32.04 -3.47 15.71
N VAL A 100 -32.79 -4.56 15.90
CA VAL A 100 -32.78 -5.38 17.11
C VAL A 100 -32.44 -6.81 16.71
N GLN A 101 -31.30 -7.32 17.13
CA GLN A 101 -30.89 -8.72 16.92
C GLN A 101 -31.06 -9.49 18.23
N THR A 102 -31.60 -10.70 18.14
CA THR A 102 -31.98 -11.56 19.26
C THR A 102 -31.58 -13.01 18.97
N GLU A 103 -31.69 -13.89 19.97
CA GLU A 103 -31.51 -15.33 19.81
C GLU A 103 -32.62 -15.95 18.92
N GLU A 104 -32.68 -17.29 18.80
CA GLU A 104 -33.78 -17.95 18.07
C GLU A 104 -35.09 -17.82 18.84
N LEU A 105 -35.98 -16.97 18.31
CA LEU A 105 -37.37 -16.82 18.77
C LEU A 105 -38.29 -17.64 17.86
N ASP A 106 -39.32 -18.26 18.42
CA ASP A 106 -40.31 -18.99 17.63
C ASP A 106 -41.21 -18.05 16.79
N GLY A 107 -42.10 -18.65 16.00
CA GLY A 107 -42.97 -17.90 15.09
C GLY A 107 -43.98 -16.99 15.79
N ASP A 108 -44.46 -17.33 16.99
CA ASP A 108 -45.39 -16.54 17.78
C ASP A 108 -44.64 -15.55 18.70
N GLU A 109 -43.53 -15.96 19.32
CA GLU A 109 -42.61 -15.07 20.04
C GLU A 109 -42.13 -13.93 19.13
N SER A 110 -41.72 -14.23 17.89
CA SER A 110 -41.31 -13.20 16.92
C SER A 110 -42.47 -12.27 16.53
N ARG A 111 -43.72 -12.77 16.51
CA ARG A 111 -44.93 -11.94 16.28
C ARG A 111 -45.28 -11.09 17.51
N GLU A 112 -44.96 -11.53 18.72
CA GLU A 112 -45.20 -10.80 19.97
C GLU A 112 -44.12 -9.72 20.14
N VAL A 113 -42.83 -10.03 19.95
CA VAL A 113 -41.73 -9.03 19.92
C VAL A 113 -41.95 -7.96 18.86
N ALA A 114 -42.35 -8.33 17.63
CA ALA A 114 -42.64 -7.34 16.60
C ALA A 114 -43.83 -6.42 16.95
N ARG A 115 -44.80 -6.92 17.73
CA ARG A 115 -45.92 -6.12 18.24
C ARG A 115 -45.48 -5.19 19.37
N GLU A 116 -44.65 -5.67 20.29
CA GLU A 116 -44.21 -4.84 21.43
C GLU A 116 -43.18 -3.78 21.01
N LEU A 117 -42.32 -4.07 20.03
CA LEU A 117 -41.47 -3.06 19.40
C LEU A 117 -42.29 -1.98 18.68
N ALA A 118 -43.38 -2.34 17.99
CA ALA A 118 -44.30 -1.38 17.39
C ALA A 118 -45.01 -0.50 18.44
N SER A 119 -45.47 -1.12 19.54
CA SER A 119 -46.07 -0.45 20.71
C SER A 119 -45.08 0.54 21.36
N THR A 120 -43.91 0.05 21.76
CA THR A 120 -42.83 0.79 22.44
C THR A 120 -42.39 2.03 21.65
N PHE A 121 -42.20 1.91 20.34
CA PHE A 121 -41.77 3.04 19.50
C PHE A 121 -42.92 3.86 18.89
N GLY A 122 -44.19 3.49 19.18
CA GLY A 122 -45.37 4.22 18.71
C GLY A 122 -45.60 4.15 17.19
N VAL A 123 -45.14 3.08 16.53
CA VAL A 123 -45.19 2.90 15.08
C VAL A 123 -46.21 1.85 14.65
N ALA A 124 -46.60 1.84 13.38
CA ALA A 124 -47.45 0.78 12.85
C ALA A 124 -46.66 -0.53 12.73
N GLN A 125 -47.30 -1.68 12.91
CA GLN A 125 -46.67 -3.00 12.72
C GLN A 125 -46.11 -3.21 11.29
N SER A 126 -46.59 -2.44 10.30
CA SER A 126 -46.01 -2.41 8.94
C SER A 126 -44.62 -1.76 8.86
N GLU A 127 -44.26 -0.91 9.83
CA GLU A 127 -42.93 -0.29 9.96
C GLU A 127 -41.94 -1.23 10.68
N VAL A 128 -42.41 -2.36 11.22
CA VAL A 128 -41.59 -3.39 11.89
C VAL A 128 -41.43 -4.59 10.97
N SER A 129 -40.28 -4.69 10.32
CA SER A 129 -39.89 -5.90 9.59
C SER A 129 -39.19 -6.90 10.52
N SER A 130 -39.41 -8.19 10.28
CA SER A 130 -38.75 -9.30 10.99
C SER A 130 -38.13 -10.26 9.98
N ASN A 131 -36.93 -10.75 10.26
CA ASN A 131 -36.18 -11.67 9.44
C ASN A 131 -35.44 -12.69 10.33
N PHE A 132 -35.60 -13.98 10.04
CA PHE A 132 -35.07 -15.07 10.85
C PHE A 132 -33.91 -15.80 10.16
N ILE A 133 -32.88 -16.17 10.92
CA ILE A 133 -31.72 -16.93 10.46
C ILE A 133 -31.61 -18.23 11.28
N GLY A 134 -32.03 -19.34 10.69
CA GLY A 134 -32.00 -20.65 11.35
C GLY A 134 -30.58 -21.15 11.67
N PRO A 135 -30.36 -21.87 12.79
CA PRO A 135 -29.03 -22.33 13.21
C PRO A 135 -28.30 -23.19 12.16
N SER A 136 -29.06 -23.96 11.36
CA SER A 136 -28.49 -24.76 10.26
C SER A 136 -27.87 -23.91 9.15
N TRP A 137 -28.41 -22.71 8.89
CA TRP A 137 -27.80 -21.73 8.00
C TRP A 137 -26.53 -21.17 8.62
N GLY A 138 -26.59 -20.65 9.86
CA GLY A 138 -25.44 -20.06 10.55
C GLY A 138 -24.25 -21.01 10.70
N ALA A 139 -24.51 -22.27 11.06
CA ALA A 139 -23.49 -23.32 11.10
C ALA A 139 -22.90 -23.62 9.70
N SER A 140 -23.73 -23.63 8.65
CA SER A 140 -23.26 -23.87 7.28
C SER A 140 -22.41 -22.70 6.73
N VAL A 141 -22.78 -21.46 7.04
CA VAL A 141 -22.06 -20.23 6.65
C VAL A 141 -20.73 -20.16 7.40
N SER A 142 -20.73 -20.41 8.71
CA SER A 142 -19.52 -20.54 9.54
C SER A 142 -18.54 -21.59 8.99
N GLN A 143 -19.06 -22.77 8.58
CA GLN A 143 -18.21 -23.83 8.03
C GLN A 143 -17.71 -23.52 6.61
N GLN A 144 -18.51 -22.84 5.77
CA GLN A 144 -18.07 -22.36 4.45
C GLN A 144 -17.00 -21.28 4.57
N ALA A 145 -17.16 -20.32 5.50
CA ALA A 145 -16.19 -19.29 5.81
C ALA A 145 -14.83 -19.87 6.22
N LEU A 146 -14.81 -20.80 7.19
CA LEU A 146 -13.58 -21.47 7.63
C LEU A 146 -12.91 -22.24 6.49
N ARG A 147 -13.70 -22.96 5.66
CA ARG A 147 -13.18 -23.65 4.46
C ARG A 147 -12.58 -22.68 3.46
N ALA A 148 -13.24 -21.55 3.19
CA ALA A 148 -12.75 -20.53 2.26
C ALA A 148 -11.42 -19.93 2.72
N LEU A 149 -11.27 -19.62 4.01
CA LEU A 149 -10.01 -19.14 4.59
C LEU A 149 -8.89 -20.18 4.46
N VAL A 150 -9.14 -21.45 4.81
CA VAL A 150 -8.13 -22.52 4.70
C VAL A 150 -7.72 -22.75 3.25
N VAL A 151 -8.68 -22.81 2.32
CA VAL A 151 -8.41 -22.97 0.87
C VAL A 151 -7.63 -21.77 0.32
N PHE A 152 -7.99 -20.54 0.71
CA PHE A 152 -7.23 -19.33 0.35
C PHE A 152 -5.78 -19.41 0.82
N LEU A 153 -5.54 -19.76 2.09
CA LEU A 153 -4.20 -19.84 2.67
C LEU A 153 -3.35 -20.92 1.98
N VAL A 154 -3.92 -22.09 1.67
CA VAL A 154 -3.24 -23.17 0.95
C VAL A 154 -2.89 -22.75 -0.48
N ILE A 155 -3.84 -22.18 -1.23
CA ILE A 155 -3.63 -21.72 -2.61
C ILE A 155 -2.59 -20.58 -2.65
N THR A 156 -2.71 -19.58 -1.77
CA THR A 156 -1.74 -18.48 -1.66
C THR A 156 -0.35 -18.98 -1.32
N THR A 157 -0.21 -19.90 -0.36
CA THR A 157 1.08 -20.50 0.01
C THR A 157 1.71 -21.25 -1.17
N ALA A 158 0.92 -22.07 -1.87
CA ALA A 158 1.39 -22.83 -3.03
C ALA A 158 1.81 -21.92 -4.20
N LEU A 159 1.01 -20.87 -4.48
CA LEU A 159 1.33 -19.86 -5.49
C LEU A 159 2.63 -19.12 -5.16
N MET A 160 2.81 -18.65 -3.92
CA MET A 160 4.05 -17.96 -3.51
C MET A 160 5.28 -18.86 -3.55
N ALA A 161 5.16 -20.12 -3.13
CA ALA A 161 6.24 -21.09 -3.23
C ALA A 161 6.68 -21.33 -4.70
N LEU A 162 5.72 -21.51 -5.60
CA LEU A 162 5.95 -21.73 -7.03
C LEU A 162 6.49 -20.47 -7.73
N TYR A 163 5.94 -19.30 -7.43
CA TYR A 163 6.28 -18.02 -8.05
C TYR A 163 7.67 -17.53 -7.65
N TYR A 164 7.96 -17.51 -6.35
CA TYR A 164 9.26 -17.05 -5.86
C TYR A 164 10.39 -18.05 -6.09
N ARG A 165 10.07 -19.36 -6.14
CA ARG A 165 11.04 -20.47 -6.24
C ARG A 165 12.10 -20.45 -5.11
N ASN A 166 11.78 -19.75 -4.02
CA ASN A 166 12.60 -19.58 -2.82
C ASN A 166 11.66 -19.57 -1.61
N TRP A 167 11.74 -20.62 -0.80
CA TRP A 167 10.84 -20.82 0.34
C TRP A 167 10.93 -19.68 1.37
N LYS A 168 12.07 -18.99 1.49
CA LYS A 168 12.24 -17.88 2.43
C LYS A 168 11.46 -16.64 2.02
N MET A 169 11.29 -16.41 0.71
CA MET A 169 10.41 -15.35 0.22
C MET A 169 8.95 -15.73 0.48
N ALA A 170 8.53 -16.96 0.18
CA ALA A 170 7.18 -17.42 0.49
C ALA A 170 6.84 -17.34 2.00
N VAL A 171 7.76 -17.74 2.89
CA VAL A 171 7.59 -17.60 4.35
C VAL A 171 7.52 -16.13 4.78
N ALA A 172 8.39 -15.25 4.27
CA ALA A 172 8.36 -13.84 4.63
C ALA A 172 7.05 -13.15 4.19
N SER A 173 6.52 -13.49 3.00
CA SER A 173 5.19 -13.02 2.56
C SER A 173 4.06 -13.59 3.42
N MET A 174 4.12 -14.88 3.78
CA MET A 174 3.06 -15.51 4.58
C MET A 174 3.01 -14.98 6.02
N VAL A 175 4.16 -14.65 6.62
CA VAL A 175 4.21 -13.98 7.93
C VAL A 175 3.64 -12.56 7.86
N ALA A 176 3.91 -11.81 6.79
CA ALA A 176 3.30 -10.50 6.57
C ALA A 176 1.76 -10.59 6.45
N LEU A 177 1.24 -11.52 5.63
CA LEU A 177 -0.21 -11.77 5.54
C LEU A 177 -0.85 -12.19 6.88
N ALA A 178 -0.15 -13.00 7.68
CA ALA A 178 -0.64 -13.44 9.00
C ALA A 178 -0.66 -12.28 10.02
N HIS A 179 0.35 -11.42 9.99
CA HIS A 179 0.39 -10.15 10.72
C HIS A 179 -0.80 -9.25 10.35
N ASP A 180 -1.08 -9.12 9.06
CA ASP A 180 -2.16 -8.26 8.55
C ASP A 180 -3.52 -8.75 9.00
N MET A 181 -3.76 -10.05 8.92
CA MET A 181 -5.00 -10.66 9.41
C MET A 181 -5.16 -10.49 10.92
N LEU A 182 -4.10 -10.73 11.70
CA LEU A 182 -4.16 -10.62 13.16
C LEU A 182 -4.46 -9.17 13.60
N ILE A 183 -3.85 -8.17 12.97
CA ILE A 183 -4.10 -6.76 13.31
C ILE A 183 -5.48 -6.32 12.80
N THR A 184 -5.89 -6.72 11.58
CA THR A 184 -7.21 -6.36 11.03
C THR A 184 -8.34 -6.89 11.91
N VAL A 185 -8.31 -8.18 12.25
CA VAL A 185 -9.32 -8.80 13.11
C VAL A 185 -9.16 -8.35 14.57
N GLY A 186 -7.92 -8.12 15.03
CA GLY A 186 -7.66 -7.54 16.35
C GLY A 186 -8.25 -6.14 16.54
N ILE A 187 -8.32 -5.32 15.49
CA ILE A 187 -9.03 -4.04 15.54
C ILE A 187 -10.54 -4.27 15.75
N TYR A 188 -11.15 -5.23 15.05
CA TYR A 188 -12.56 -5.62 15.28
C TYR A 188 -12.81 -6.07 16.74
N THR A 189 -11.89 -6.84 17.36
CA THR A 189 -12.03 -7.23 18.77
C THR A 189 -11.93 -6.07 19.76
N TRP A 190 -11.28 -4.96 19.40
CA TRP A 190 -11.18 -3.78 20.28
C TRP A 190 -12.29 -2.75 20.08
N THR A 191 -12.86 -2.67 18.88
CA THR A 191 -13.96 -1.75 18.56
C THR A 191 -15.35 -2.36 18.73
N GLY A 192 -15.45 -3.68 18.94
CA GLY A 192 -16.73 -4.40 19.01
C GLY A 192 -17.49 -4.47 17.68
N PHE A 193 -16.83 -4.18 16.55
CA PHE A 193 -17.49 -4.22 15.23
C PHE A 193 -17.96 -5.64 14.89
N GLU A 194 -19.18 -5.74 14.36
CA GLU A 194 -19.82 -7.00 13.96
C GLU A 194 -19.03 -7.66 12.82
N VAL A 195 -18.60 -8.89 13.05
CA VAL A 195 -17.93 -9.75 12.06
C VAL A 195 -19.02 -10.53 11.33
N SER A 196 -19.41 -10.05 10.16
CA SER A 196 -20.39 -10.68 9.26
C SER A 196 -19.73 -11.41 8.08
N PRO A 197 -20.45 -12.25 7.31
CA PRO A 197 -19.92 -12.85 6.08
C PRO A 197 -19.37 -11.82 5.07
N ALA A 198 -19.91 -10.59 5.08
CA ALA A 198 -19.39 -9.49 4.28
C ALA A 198 -18.00 -9.02 4.76
N THR A 199 -17.77 -8.96 6.07
CA THR A 199 -16.43 -8.66 6.61
C THR A 199 -15.40 -9.72 6.19
N LEU A 200 -15.79 -11.01 6.16
CA LEU A 200 -14.89 -12.08 5.72
C LEU A 200 -14.53 -12.00 4.23
N ILE A 201 -15.49 -11.62 3.38
CA ILE A 201 -15.21 -11.29 1.97
C ILE A 201 -14.22 -10.12 1.90
N GLY A 202 -14.36 -9.10 2.75
CA GLY A 202 -13.40 -8.01 2.88
C GLY A 202 -12.01 -8.49 3.31
N PHE A 203 -11.91 -9.31 4.36
CA PHE A 203 -10.67 -9.88 4.88
C PHE A 203 -9.92 -10.74 3.84
N LEU A 204 -10.62 -11.61 3.10
CA LEU A 204 -10.02 -12.39 2.01
C LEU A 204 -9.56 -11.49 0.85
N THR A 205 -10.33 -10.44 0.54
CA THR A 205 -9.97 -9.44 -0.49
C THR A 205 -8.72 -8.65 -0.10
N VAL A 206 -8.62 -8.23 1.17
CA VAL A 206 -7.44 -7.57 1.75
C VAL A 206 -6.19 -8.43 1.64
N LEU A 207 -6.29 -9.72 1.96
CA LEU A 207 -5.14 -10.62 1.83
C LEU A 207 -4.65 -10.71 0.37
N GLY A 208 -5.57 -10.73 -0.61
CA GLY A 208 -5.23 -10.63 -2.03
C GLY A 208 -4.54 -9.31 -2.40
N TYR A 209 -4.95 -8.19 -1.78
CA TYR A 209 -4.37 -6.87 -2.01
C TYR A 209 -2.97 -6.71 -1.39
N SER A 210 -2.79 -7.09 -0.11
CA SER A 210 -1.49 -7.09 0.58
C SER A 210 -0.48 -8.02 -0.12
N LEU A 211 -0.96 -9.16 -0.64
CA LEU A 211 -0.16 -10.08 -1.43
C LEU A 211 0.35 -9.43 -2.73
N TYR A 212 -0.47 -8.64 -3.43
CA TYR A 212 -0.05 -7.93 -4.65
C TYR A 212 1.10 -6.95 -4.36
N ASP A 213 0.96 -6.11 -3.33
CA ASP A 213 2.02 -5.15 -2.98
C ASP A 213 3.30 -5.87 -2.51
N THR A 214 3.16 -6.89 -1.66
CA THR A 214 4.28 -7.74 -1.22
C THR A 214 5.02 -8.38 -2.40
N VAL A 215 4.31 -8.86 -3.42
CA VAL A 215 4.89 -9.41 -4.66
C VAL A 215 5.67 -8.33 -5.42
N VAL A 216 5.12 -7.13 -5.57
CA VAL A 216 5.80 -6.02 -6.26
C VAL A 216 7.08 -5.62 -5.53
N VAL A 217 7.05 -5.50 -4.20
CA VAL A 217 8.24 -5.23 -3.38
C VAL A 217 9.28 -6.35 -3.56
N PHE A 218 8.86 -7.62 -3.47
CA PHE A 218 9.77 -8.76 -3.51
C PHE A 218 10.40 -9.01 -4.88
N ASP A 219 9.70 -8.72 -5.99
CA ASP A 219 10.30 -8.78 -7.33
C ASP A 219 11.39 -7.70 -7.52
N HIS A 220 11.18 -6.48 -6.99
CA HIS A 220 12.24 -5.46 -6.95
C HIS A 220 13.41 -5.85 -6.02
N VAL A 221 13.15 -6.48 -4.86
CA VAL A 221 14.22 -7.02 -3.98
C VAL A 221 15.03 -8.08 -4.73
N LYS A 222 14.37 -9.00 -5.42
CA LYS A 222 14.96 -10.07 -6.24
C LYS A 222 15.78 -9.51 -7.41
N GLU A 223 15.33 -8.44 -8.06
CA GLU A 223 16.10 -7.74 -9.10
C GLU A 223 17.35 -7.04 -8.53
N ASN A 224 17.20 -6.19 -7.51
CA ASN A 224 18.31 -5.44 -6.94
C ASN A 224 19.36 -6.36 -6.28
N THR A 225 18.92 -7.42 -5.60
CA THR A 225 19.85 -8.39 -5.00
C THR A 225 20.54 -9.23 -6.06
N ARG A 226 19.87 -9.62 -7.17
CA ARG A 226 20.52 -10.22 -8.35
C ARG A 226 21.62 -9.31 -8.92
N ALA A 227 21.34 -8.01 -9.06
CA ALA A 227 22.35 -7.04 -9.51
C ALA A 227 23.52 -6.94 -8.53
N ALA A 228 23.26 -6.95 -7.21
CA ALA A 228 24.29 -6.97 -6.17
C ALA A 228 25.17 -8.24 -6.23
N PHE A 229 24.58 -9.43 -6.39
CA PHE A 229 25.34 -10.69 -6.57
C PHE A 229 26.25 -10.66 -7.79
N GLN A 230 25.82 -10.03 -8.89
CA GLN A 230 26.61 -9.88 -10.11
C GLN A 230 27.75 -8.86 -9.96
N ASN A 231 27.45 -7.66 -9.46
CA ASN A 231 28.41 -6.54 -9.44
C ASN A 231 29.29 -6.49 -8.17
N LYS A 232 28.85 -7.14 -7.08
CA LYS A 232 29.50 -7.21 -5.76
C LYS A 232 29.81 -5.84 -5.13
N ARG A 233 29.05 -4.81 -5.49
CA ARG A 233 29.21 -3.43 -4.99
C ARG A 233 28.37 -3.12 -3.76
N SER A 234 27.23 -3.78 -3.58
CA SER A 234 26.31 -3.57 -2.44
C SER A 234 26.13 -4.85 -1.62
N THR A 235 25.78 -4.69 -0.34
CA THR A 235 25.35 -5.80 0.52
C THR A 235 23.92 -6.23 0.20
N PHE A 236 23.55 -7.46 0.55
CA PHE A 236 22.18 -7.95 0.37
C PHE A 236 21.15 -7.05 1.06
N ALA A 237 21.43 -6.66 2.30
CA ALA A 237 20.58 -5.77 3.09
C ALA A 237 20.39 -4.38 2.44
N HIS A 238 21.44 -3.78 1.87
CA HIS A 238 21.35 -2.49 1.19
C HIS A 238 20.58 -2.59 -0.13
N ALA A 239 20.79 -3.65 -0.92
CA ALA A 239 20.06 -3.90 -2.16
C ALA A 239 18.56 -4.14 -1.91
N ALA A 240 18.21 -4.86 -0.84
CA ALA A 240 16.83 -5.03 -0.40
C ALA A 240 16.21 -3.71 0.10
N ASN A 241 16.95 -2.91 0.87
CA ASN A 241 16.46 -1.59 1.32
C ASN A 241 16.21 -0.61 0.16
N LEU A 242 17.08 -0.60 -0.85
CA LEU A 242 16.89 0.20 -2.07
C LEU A 242 15.63 -0.20 -2.83
N ALA A 243 15.32 -1.50 -2.92
CA ALA A 243 14.11 -1.98 -3.56
C ALA A 243 12.83 -1.45 -2.88
N VAL A 244 12.78 -1.47 -1.54
CA VAL A 244 11.64 -0.92 -0.78
C VAL A 244 11.47 0.58 -1.04
N ASN A 245 12.56 1.35 -1.11
CA ASN A 245 12.51 2.78 -1.42
C ASN A 245 12.01 3.04 -2.86
N GLN A 246 12.42 2.21 -3.82
CA GLN A 246 11.97 2.28 -5.22
C GLN A 246 10.48 1.95 -5.41
N THR A 247 9.93 1.03 -4.61
CA THR A 247 8.51 0.67 -4.69
C THR A 247 7.59 1.55 -3.83
N LEU A 248 8.09 2.15 -2.75
CA LEU A 248 7.31 2.90 -1.75
C LEU A 248 6.28 3.87 -2.37
N VAL A 249 6.67 4.65 -3.37
CA VAL A 249 5.79 5.63 -4.02
C VAL A 249 4.68 4.96 -4.83
N ARG A 250 4.95 3.79 -5.45
CA ARG A 250 3.91 2.97 -6.10
C ARG A 250 2.94 2.44 -5.04
N SER A 251 3.45 1.79 -3.99
CA SER A 251 2.67 1.17 -2.92
C SER A 251 1.74 2.16 -2.22
N ILE A 252 2.24 3.36 -1.91
CA ILE A 252 1.42 4.47 -1.37
C ILE A 252 0.35 4.90 -2.37
N ASN A 253 0.72 5.15 -3.64
CA ASN A 253 -0.24 5.61 -4.65
C ASN A 253 -1.34 4.58 -4.94
N THR A 254 -1.01 3.28 -5.05
CA THR A 254 -2.02 2.24 -5.25
C THR A 254 -2.96 2.12 -4.05
N THR A 255 -2.40 2.20 -2.83
CA THR A 255 -3.20 2.12 -1.59
C THR A 255 -4.15 3.31 -1.48
N VAL A 256 -3.65 4.54 -1.64
CA VAL A 256 -4.47 5.75 -1.56
C VAL A 256 -5.59 5.75 -2.62
N ILE A 257 -5.29 5.36 -3.86
CA ILE A 257 -6.29 5.30 -4.94
C ILE A 257 -7.35 4.22 -4.67
N ALA A 258 -6.97 3.07 -4.09
CA ALA A 258 -7.92 2.02 -3.72
C ALA A 258 -8.77 2.38 -2.48
N VAL A 259 -8.18 3.06 -1.50
CA VAL A 259 -8.83 3.45 -0.24
C VAL A 259 -9.83 4.60 -0.42
N LEU A 260 -9.55 5.58 -1.30
CA LEU A 260 -10.42 6.75 -1.51
C LEU A 260 -11.92 6.44 -1.77
N PRO A 261 -12.31 5.56 -2.72
CA PRO A 261 -13.72 5.24 -2.93
C PRO A 261 -14.34 4.49 -1.74
N ILE A 262 -13.54 3.71 -1.02
CA ILE A 262 -13.98 2.96 0.16
C ILE A 262 -14.19 3.89 1.37
N VAL A 263 -13.38 4.94 1.53
CA VAL A 263 -13.64 6.04 2.48
C VAL A 263 -14.93 6.78 2.14
N ALA A 264 -15.21 7.02 0.85
CA ALA A 264 -16.49 7.63 0.45
C ALA A 264 -17.69 6.72 0.78
N VAL A 265 -17.57 5.40 0.57
CA VAL A 265 -18.60 4.42 0.99
C VAL A 265 -18.75 4.40 2.51
N LEU A 266 -17.67 4.45 3.29
CA LEU A 266 -17.73 4.51 4.76
C LEU A 266 -18.42 5.77 5.28
N ILE A 267 -18.11 6.94 4.70
CA ILE A 267 -18.74 8.22 5.09
C ILE A 267 -20.25 8.18 4.81
N ILE A 268 -20.66 7.70 3.63
CA ILE A 268 -22.08 7.54 3.28
C ILE A 268 -22.73 6.42 4.11
N GLY A 269 -21.96 5.38 4.45
CA GLY A 269 -22.31 4.29 5.34
C GLY A 269 -22.75 4.81 6.70
N PHE A 270 -21.81 5.32 7.49
CA PHE A 270 -22.08 5.85 8.83
C PHE A 270 -23.06 7.03 8.85
N ALA A 271 -23.09 7.90 7.81
CA ALA A 271 -23.92 9.10 7.83
C ALA A 271 -25.32 8.95 7.21
N LYS A 272 -25.62 7.85 6.52
CA LYS A 272 -26.93 7.65 5.83
C LYS A 272 -27.44 6.21 5.71
N LEU A 273 -26.56 5.21 5.61
CA LEU A 273 -26.98 3.82 5.36
C LEU A 273 -27.01 2.95 6.63
N GLY A 274 -26.26 3.34 7.67
CA GLY A 274 -26.15 2.58 8.91
C GLY A 274 -25.36 1.25 8.81
N PRO A 275 -25.37 0.45 9.89
CA PRO A 275 -24.88 -0.93 9.91
C PRO A 275 -25.48 -1.83 8.81
N GLY A 276 -24.65 -2.76 8.31
CA GLY A 276 -25.04 -3.74 7.29
C GLY A 276 -24.01 -3.89 6.18
N THR A 277 -24.28 -4.84 5.28
CA THR A 277 -23.33 -5.46 4.32
C THR A 277 -22.34 -4.52 3.61
N LEU A 278 -22.76 -3.30 3.23
CA LEU A 278 -21.89 -2.31 2.57
C LEU A 278 -20.92 -1.63 3.55
N LEU A 279 -21.37 -1.32 4.77
CA LEU A 279 -20.53 -0.78 5.83
C LEU A 279 -19.52 -1.85 6.26
N ASP A 280 -19.99 -3.05 6.58
CA ASP A 280 -19.19 -4.22 6.99
C ASP A 280 -18.02 -4.49 6.03
N LEU A 281 -18.33 -4.57 4.73
CA LEU A 281 -17.36 -4.85 3.67
C LEU A 281 -16.37 -3.68 3.51
N SER A 282 -16.86 -2.44 3.47
CA SER A 282 -16.00 -1.26 3.29
C SER A 282 -15.09 -1.01 4.50
N LEU A 283 -15.54 -1.34 5.70
CA LEU A 283 -14.78 -1.24 6.95
C LEU A 283 -13.66 -2.27 7.01
N ALA A 284 -13.96 -3.53 6.67
CA ALA A 284 -12.98 -4.61 6.57
C ALA A 284 -11.90 -4.30 5.54
N LEU A 285 -12.31 -3.81 4.36
CA LEU A 285 -11.40 -3.39 3.28
C LEU A 285 -10.53 -2.19 3.70
N PHE A 286 -11.12 -1.16 4.34
CA PHE A 286 -10.42 0.05 4.77
C PHE A 286 -9.32 -0.24 5.80
N ILE A 287 -9.68 -0.93 6.89
CA ILE A 287 -8.76 -1.30 7.96
C ILE A 287 -7.65 -2.17 7.38
N GLY A 288 -8.01 -3.24 6.68
CA GLY A 288 -7.06 -4.22 6.19
C GLY A 288 -6.09 -3.72 5.12
N MET A 289 -6.54 -2.88 4.17
CA MET A 289 -5.61 -2.25 3.22
C MET A 289 -4.65 -1.27 3.89
N THR A 290 -5.12 -0.54 4.90
CA THR A 290 -4.29 0.40 5.67
C THR A 290 -3.19 -0.34 6.45
N VAL A 291 -3.51 -1.51 7.01
CA VAL A 291 -2.54 -2.40 7.68
C VAL A 291 -1.57 -3.03 6.67
N GLY A 292 -2.08 -3.60 5.58
CA GLY A 292 -1.25 -4.32 4.59
C GLY A 292 -0.21 -3.45 3.91
N ALA A 293 -0.57 -2.20 3.58
CA ALA A 293 0.34 -1.21 2.98
C ALA A 293 1.50 -0.78 3.90
N PHE A 294 1.39 -1.04 5.22
CA PHE A 294 2.50 -0.91 6.16
C PHE A 294 3.34 -2.19 6.21
N SER A 295 2.70 -3.35 6.30
CA SER A 295 3.36 -4.65 6.50
C SER A 295 4.32 -5.07 5.39
N SER A 296 3.95 -4.88 4.13
CA SER A 296 4.79 -5.18 2.95
C SER A 296 6.13 -4.45 2.98
N VAL A 297 6.10 -3.18 3.40
CA VAL A 297 7.25 -2.25 3.50
C VAL A 297 8.08 -2.51 4.76
N PHE A 298 7.42 -2.54 5.93
CA PHE A 298 8.09 -2.48 7.23
C PHE A 298 8.39 -3.85 7.87
N ILE A 299 7.71 -4.92 7.45
CA ILE A 299 7.84 -6.27 8.04
C ILE A 299 8.38 -7.28 7.03
N ALA A 300 7.75 -7.39 5.85
CA ALA A 300 8.03 -8.47 4.90
C ALA A 300 9.49 -8.46 4.38
N THR A 301 9.99 -7.30 3.94
CA THR A 301 11.36 -7.21 3.38
C THR A 301 12.46 -7.32 4.45
N PRO A 302 12.37 -6.65 5.62
CA PRO A 302 13.31 -6.89 6.71
C PRO A 302 13.37 -8.36 7.15
N LEU A 303 12.21 -9.03 7.25
CA LEU A 303 12.13 -10.45 7.62
C LEU A 303 12.84 -11.35 6.59
N LEU A 304 12.66 -11.07 5.30
CA LEU A 304 13.39 -11.75 4.23
C LEU A 304 14.92 -11.56 4.35
N VAL A 305 15.38 -10.36 4.72
CA VAL A 305 16.81 -10.10 4.94
C VAL A 305 17.34 -10.90 6.12
N ASP A 306 16.68 -10.90 7.29
CA ASP A 306 17.13 -11.67 8.45
C ASP A 306 17.07 -13.20 8.21
N LEU A 307 16.05 -13.70 7.50
CA LEU A 307 15.97 -15.10 7.07
C LEU A 307 17.12 -15.50 6.12
N ARG A 308 17.59 -14.59 5.28
CA ARG A 308 18.70 -14.83 4.32
C ARG A 308 20.09 -14.49 4.84
N ARG A 309 20.21 -13.74 5.94
CA ARG A 309 21.48 -13.27 6.51
C ARG A 309 22.51 -14.35 6.84
N LYS A 310 22.07 -15.60 7.05
CA LYS A 310 22.94 -16.76 7.32
C LYS A 310 23.30 -17.58 6.05
N ASP A 311 22.78 -17.22 4.87
CA ASP A 311 23.06 -17.97 3.64
C ASP A 311 24.49 -17.72 3.15
N ALA A 312 25.16 -18.78 2.69
CA ALA A 312 26.56 -18.72 2.29
C ALA A 312 26.83 -17.78 1.11
N ASP A 313 25.85 -17.61 0.20
CA ASP A 313 25.93 -16.66 -0.91
C ASP A 313 25.84 -15.21 -0.41
N VAL A 314 24.91 -14.90 0.51
CA VAL A 314 24.76 -13.58 1.14
C VAL A 314 26.00 -13.21 1.95
N VAL A 315 26.52 -14.12 2.78
CA VAL A 315 27.75 -13.89 3.56
C VAL A 315 28.97 -13.66 2.65
N ALA A 316 29.05 -14.36 1.51
CA ALA A 316 30.10 -14.15 0.52
C ALA A 316 29.95 -12.81 -0.23
N LEU A 317 28.72 -12.40 -0.58
CA LEU A 317 28.41 -11.11 -1.19
C LEU A 317 28.79 -9.96 -0.27
N ASP A 318 28.32 -9.96 0.97
CA ASP A 318 28.56 -8.88 1.93
C ASP A 318 30.07 -8.72 2.23
N LYS A 319 30.80 -9.84 2.31
CA LYS A 319 32.27 -9.84 2.44
C LYS A 319 32.98 -9.32 1.18
N ALA A 320 32.42 -9.50 -0.01
CA ALA A 320 32.95 -8.94 -1.25
C ALA A 320 32.67 -7.43 -1.36
N ALA A 321 31.44 -6.98 -1.11
CA ALA A 321 31.05 -5.56 -1.08
C ALA A 321 31.88 -4.79 -0.04
N GLY A 322 32.08 -5.35 1.15
CA GLY A 322 32.95 -4.78 2.18
C GLY A 322 34.42 -4.65 1.77
N LYS A 323 34.93 -5.49 0.85
CA LYS A 323 36.26 -5.31 0.23
C LYS A 323 36.24 -4.21 -0.83
N HIS A 324 35.23 -4.18 -1.71
CA HIS A 324 35.11 -3.17 -2.75
C HIS A 324 35.01 -1.75 -2.17
N HIS A 325 34.19 -1.53 -1.14
CA HIS A 325 34.10 -0.22 -0.47
C HIS A 325 35.42 0.21 0.16
N LYS A 326 36.16 -0.70 0.82
CA LYS A 326 37.49 -0.39 1.38
C LYS A 326 38.50 -0.03 0.29
N ALA A 327 38.51 -0.75 -0.84
CA ALA A 327 39.40 -0.46 -1.96
C ALA A 327 39.10 0.91 -2.60
N SER A 328 37.81 1.24 -2.82
CA SER A 328 37.41 2.55 -3.33
C SER A 328 37.78 3.70 -2.38
N ALA A 329 37.48 3.56 -1.08
CA ALA A 329 37.78 4.58 -0.08
C ALA A 329 39.29 4.81 0.12
N VAL A 330 40.14 3.80 -0.13
CA VAL A 330 41.60 4.00 -0.19
C VAL A 330 42.00 4.74 -1.46
N ARG A 331 41.45 4.37 -2.63
CA ARG A 331 41.74 5.02 -3.91
C ARG A 331 41.35 6.50 -3.94
N GLU A 332 40.26 6.87 -3.26
CA GLU A 332 39.77 8.24 -3.12
C GLU A 332 40.61 9.07 -2.12
N ARG A 333 41.23 8.43 -1.12
CA ARG A 333 42.10 9.07 -0.13
C ARG A 333 43.55 9.23 -0.59
N VAL A 334 43.95 8.66 -1.72
CA VAL A 334 45.24 8.92 -2.35
C VAL A 334 45.05 10.05 -3.37
N PRO A 335 45.43 11.31 -3.06
CA PRO A 335 45.46 12.36 -4.06
C PRO A 335 46.46 11.98 -5.16
N ALA A 336 46.17 12.40 -6.40
CA ALA A 336 46.98 12.07 -7.58
C ALA A 336 48.36 12.77 -7.55
N ARG A 337 49.28 12.23 -6.75
CA ARG A 337 50.69 12.65 -6.69
C ARG A 337 51.51 11.78 -7.64
N VAL A 338 52.47 12.40 -8.33
CA VAL A 338 53.36 11.80 -9.35
C VAL A 338 52.72 11.53 -10.71
N SER A 339 52.63 12.60 -11.52
CA SER A 339 52.91 12.51 -12.97
C SER A 339 53.58 13.80 -13.49
N ALA A 340 54.54 14.31 -12.73
CA ALA A 340 55.41 15.43 -13.12
C ALA A 340 56.84 15.09 -12.71
N GLY A 341 57.71 14.75 -13.67
CA GLY A 341 59.06 14.27 -13.38
C GLY A 341 59.66 13.28 -14.41
N ALA A 342 59.37 13.43 -15.70
CA ALA A 342 60.03 12.67 -16.77
C ALA A 342 59.99 13.49 -18.09
N GLY A 343 60.98 14.35 -18.30
CA GLY A 343 61.00 15.26 -19.45
C GLY A 343 62.36 15.91 -19.69
N ALA A 344 63.17 15.27 -20.54
CA ALA A 344 64.35 15.77 -21.25
C ALA A 344 65.38 16.63 -20.49
N ALA A 345 66.57 16.05 -20.25
CA ALA A 345 67.80 16.79 -19.99
C ALA A 345 68.85 16.42 -21.06
N ALA A 346 68.86 17.14 -22.20
CA ALA A 346 69.90 17.09 -23.22
C ALA A 346 69.80 18.32 -24.15
N GLY A 347 70.80 19.20 -24.11
CA GLY A 347 70.87 20.41 -24.96
C GLY A 347 71.91 21.38 -24.40
N SER A 348 72.88 21.81 -25.23
CA SER A 348 74.08 22.53 -24.76
C SER A 348 74.31 23.84 -25.51
N ALA A 349 74.55 24.90 -24.73
CA ALA A 349 75.36 26.10 -24.99
C ALA A 349 75.04 27.10 -26.13
N ALA A 350 75.12 28.39 -25.71
CA ALA A 350 75.74 29.55 -26.39
C ALA A 350 74.88 30.57 -27.19
N GLY A 351 75.02 31.87 -26.82
CA GLY A 351 75.00 33.03 -27.72
C GLY A 351 73.99 34.17 -27.45
N GLY A 352 74.48 35.41 -27.20
CA GLY A 352 73.70 36.69 -27.20
C GLY A 352 72.89 36.98 -25.91
N ALA A 353 72.74 38.19 -25.36
CA ALA A 353 73.00 39.59 -25.79
C ALA A 353 72.25 40.05 -27.07
N ASP A 354 71.60 41.22 -27.19
CA ASP A 354 71.21 42.37 -26.31
C ASP A 354 70.11 43.17 -27.07
N ASP A 355 69.27 44.10 -26.60
CA ASP A 355 68.78 44.66 -25.31
C ASP A 355 67.42 45.43 -25.61
N GLY A 356 66.66 45.95 -24.63
CA GLY A 356 65.55 46.89 -24.92
C GLY A 356 64.62 47.28 -23.76
N SER A 357 64.72 48.53 -23.28
CA SER A 357 64.01 49.10 -22.12
C SER A 357 62.54 49.55 -22.32
N ALA A 358 61.70 49.29 -21.29
CA ALA A 358 60.55 50.12 -20.82
C ALA A 358 59.33 50.34 -21.78
N VAL A 359 58.18 50.94 -21.41
CA VAL A 359 57.71 51.79 -20.27
C VAL A 359 56.30 51.32 -19.78
N THR A 360 55.73 52.00 -18.79
CA THR A 360 54.33 51.91 -18.26
C THR A 360 53.25 52.21 -19.34
N GLU A 361 51.92 52.14 -19.13
CA GLU A 361 51.08 52.31 -17.92
C GLU A 361 49.64 51.77 -18.13
N ALA A 362 48.76 51.92 -17.13
CA ALA A 362 47.31 51.69 -17.17
C ALA A 362 46.62 52.73 -16.23
N PRO A 363 45.27 52.78 -16.05
CA PRO A 363 44.16 52.20 -16.81
C PRO A 363 43.11 53.28 -17.22
N SER A 364 42.07 52.92 -17.99
CA SER A 364 40.79 53.68 -17.98
C SER A 364 39.56 52.83 -18.31
N ARG A 365 38.37 53.40 -18.07
CA ARG A 365 37.10 52.73 -17.73
C ARG A 365 35.96 53.30 -18.59
N ALA A 366 34.89 52.51 -18.75
CA ALA A 366 33.56 52.94 -19.22
C ALA A 366 33.47 53.39 -20.70
N THR A 367 32.30 53.58 -21.32
CA THR A 367 30.95 52.99 -21.24
C THR A 367 30.13 53.71 -22.30
N SER A 368 29.41 53.01 -23.20
CA SER A 368 28.35 53.63 -24.00
C SER A 368 27.29 52.62 -24.45
N THR A 369 26.04 53.07 -24.43
CA THR A 369 24.83 52.32 -24.77
C THR A 369 23.96 53.15 -25.71
N THR A 370 23.54 52.56 -26.83
CA THR A 370 22.32 52.81 -27.64
C THR A 370 22.38 51.81 -28.82
N GLU A 371 21.35 51.05 -29.19
CA GLU A 371 20.09 51.48 -29.84
C GLU A 371 20.32 52.30 -31.13
N GLY A 372 19.77 51.96 -32.29
CA GLY A 372 19.03 50.74 -32.66
C GLY A 372 18.14 50.98 -33.89
N THR A 373 18.41 50.28 -35.01
CA THR A 373 17.63 50.42 -36.26
C THR A 373 17.56 49.11 -37.03
N SER A 374 16.37 48.68 -37.43
CA SER A 374 16.13 47.66 -38.47
C SER A 374 15.78 48.34 -39.80
N PRO A 375 16.01 47.70 -40.96
CA PRO A 375 14.82 47.13 -41.62
C PRO A 375 15.04 45.85 -42.47
N SER A 376 13.91 45.20 -42.78
CA SER A 376 13.59 44.40 -43.98
C SER A 376 14.26 43.03 -44.27
N SER A 377 13.42 42.00 -44.13
CA SER A 377 13.15 40.93 -45.14
C SER A 377 14.29 40.17 -45.84
N SER A 378 14.41 38.88 -45.50
CA SER A 378 14.34 37.78 -46.48
C SER A 378 13.82 36.49 -45.79
N GLU A 379 13.35 35.52 -46.58
CA GLU A 379 12.79 34.25 -46.10
C GLU A 379 13.89 33.22 -45.79
N GLU A 380 13.71 32.35 -44.79
CA GLU A 380 14.09 30.94 -44.90
C GLU A 380 13.47 30.02 -43.82
N SER A 381 13.58 28.71 -44.08
CA SER A 381 12.97 27.57 -43.38
C SER A 381 13.24 27.47 -41.87
N GLY A 382 12.20 27.16 -41.08
CA GLY A 382 12.32 26.88 -39.64
C GLY A 382 12.40 25.40 -39.29
N GLU A 383 13.39 25.01 -38.47
CA GLU A 383 13.49 23.67 -37.87
C GLU A 383 13.68 23.70 -36.33
N GLY A 384 12.89 22.87 -35.64
CA GLY A 384 13.48 21.93 -34.66
C GLY A 384 13.86 22.40 -33.25
N GLN A 385 13.42 23.56 -32.74
CA GLN A 385 13.60 23.85 -31.31
C GLN A 385 12.65 23.02 -30.41
N THR A 386 13.19 22.46 -29.33
CA THR A 386 12.40 21.87 -28.23
C THR A 386 12.46 22.75 -26.99
N VAL A 387 11.38 22.74 -26.19
CA VAL A 387 11.12 23.67 -25.07
C VAL A 387 12.14 23.58 -23.91
N THR A 388 13.14 22.68 -23.99
CA THR A 388 14.19 22.48 -22.98
C THR A 388 15.61 22.77 -23.48
N GLY A 389 15.80 23.24 -24.72
CA GLY A 389 17.06 23.82 -25.22
C GLY A 389 18.29 22.89 -25.28
N ARG A 390 18.11 21.57 -25.10
CA ARG A 390 19.23 20.61 -24.98
C ARG A 390 19.46 19.86 -26.30
N LYS A 391 20.70 19.88 -26.81
CA LYS A 391 21.10 19.09 -27.99
C LYS A 391 20.94 17.60 -27.72
N VAL A 392 20.26 16.89 -28.63
CA VAL A 392 20.06 15.43 -28.61
C VAL A 392 21.17 14.70 -29.36
N HIS A 393 21.44 13.45 -28.96
CA HIS A 393 22.46 12.61 -29.59
C HIS A 393 22.04 12.16 -31.01
N LYS A 394 22.99 12.03 -31.94
CA LYS A 394 22.74 11.73 -33.37
C LYS A 394 21.91 10.45 -33.64
N TYR A 395 21.91 9.49 -32.72
CA TYR A 395 21.13 8.25 -32.82
C TYR A 395 19.71 8.32 -32.21
N ALA A 396 19.31 9.47 -31.65
CA ALA A 396 17.96 9.67 -31.11
C ALA A 396 16.94 10.13 -32.18
N GLN A 397 17.40 10.52 -33.38
CA GLN A 397 16.54 10.91 -34.51
C GLN A 397 15.95 9.70 -35.23
N SER A 398 15.03 9.00 -34.56
CA SER A 398 14.10 8.06 -35.20
C SER A 398 12.83 8.82 -35.61
N GLY A 399 12.52 8.83 -36.91
CA GLY A 399 11.34 9.51 -37.46
C GLY A 399 10.01 8.90 -37.00
N PRO A 400 8.87 9.52 -37.35
CA PRO A 400 7.55 9.09 -36.88
C PRO A 400 7.26 7.63 -37.27
N ARG A 401 6.96 6.81 -36.25
CA ARG A 401 6.60 5.39 -36.44
C ARG A 401 5.33 5.26 -37.27
N ASN A 402 5.49 4.83 -38.51
CA ASN A 402 4.38 4.58 -39.44
C ASN A 402 3.50 3.42 -38.92
N GLN A 403 2.30 3.72 -38.43
CA GLN A 403 1.35 2.71 -37.97
C GLN A 403 0.62 2.06 -39.16
N PRO A 404 0.59 0.73 -39.27
CA PRO A 404 -0.18 0.06 -40.32
C PRO A 404 -1.68 0.25 -40.08
N LYS A 405 -2.32 1.10 -40.91
CA LYS A 405 -3.78 1.29 -40.91
C LYS A 405 -4.48 -0.02 -41.26
N LYS A 406 -5.34 -0.54 -40.38
CA LYS A 406 -6.24 -1.66 -40.70
C LYS A 406 -7.20 -1.23 -41.83
N THR A 407 -7.21 -1.97 -42.93
CA THR A 407 -8.17 -1.77 -44.02
C THR A 407 -9.56 -2.28 -43.63
N ALA A 408 -10.58 -1.42 -43.78
CA ALA A 408 -11.96 -1.80 -43.53
C ALA A 408 -12.52 -2.61 -44.72
N ARG A 409 -12.79 -3.90 -44.52
CA ARG A 409 -13.38 -4.77 -45.54
C ARG A 409 -14.91 -4.63 -45.56
N ASN A 410 -15.41 -3.79 -46.44
CA ASN A 410 -16.84 -3.46 -46.53
C ASN A 410 -17.68 -4.53 -47.26
N ARG A 411 -19.00 -4.54 -47.06
CA ARG A 411 -19.98 -5.48 -47.64
C ARG A 411 -20.45 -5.08 -49.04
N ARG A 412 -20.41 -6.02 -49.99
CA ARG A 412 -21.36 -6.31 -51.10
C ARG A 412 -20.68 -7.29 -52.08
N GLY A 413 -21.37 -8.22 -52.75
CA GLY A 413 -22.77 -8.66 -52.63
C GLY A 413 -23.21 -9.44 -53.88
N LYS A 414 -24.12 -10.40 -53.73
CA LYS A 414 -24.82 -11.19 -54.78
C LYS A 414 -23.99 -11.67 -55.99
N GLY A 415 -23.62 -12.95 -55.96
CA GLY A 415 -23.61 -13.85 -57.13
C GLY A 415 -24.52 -15.01 -56.78
#